data_AF-W1NDD2-F1
#
_entry.id   AF-W1NDD2-F1
#
_cell.length_a   1.000
_cell.length_b   1.000
_cell.length_c   1.000
_cell.angle_alpha   90.00
_cell.angle_beta   90.00
_cell.angle_gamma   90.00
#
_symmetry.space_group_name_H-M   'P 1'
#
loop_
_entity.id
_entity.type
_entity.pdbx_description
1 polymer ?
#
loop_
_entity_poly.entity_id
_entity_poly.type
_entity_poly.pdbx_seq_one_letter_code
_entity_poly.pdbx_strand_id
1 'polypeptide(L)'
;MTHGLHQSGRQYPRQREYSQQRKYRQAGFTLIELMVVVAIIGILAAIAIPRYQDYVRRSEFNAALGSLRALETNAEIYLSHGGVWSEVSYRNLGISSEGLHGKQLTISGEEGSEPAMQLVYGDDVVDGAPGIVSLVSQQHGGWVCRTTEKAELLPGTLSCETGVSIVVGSEPGAGG
;
A
#
# COMPACT_ATOMS: atom_id res chain seq x y z
N MET A 1 -103.39 -41.46 20.82
CA MET A 1 -103.12 -40.99 19.44
C MET A 1 -102.57 -39.59 19.60
N THR A 2 -101.32 -39.22 19.38
CA THR A 2 -100.25 -39.59 18.43
C THR A 2 -98.90 -39.32 19.15
N HIS A 3 -97.93 -40.24 19.21
CA HIS A 3 -96.94 -40.63 18.20
C HIS A 3 -95.99 -39.50 17.72
N GLY A 4 -94.72 -39.58 18.17
CA GLY A 4 -93.51 -39.04 17.52
C GLY A 4 -93.37 -37.51 17.47
N LEU A 5 -92.22 -36.88 17.70
CA LEU A 5 -90.92 -37.22 17.14
C LEU A 5 -89.79 -36.69 18.04
N HIS A 6 -88.88 -37.59 18.35
CA HIS A 6 -87.60 -37.36 18.98
C HIS A 6 -86.65 -36.74 17.94
N GLN A 7 -86.36 -35.44 18.04
CA GLN A 7 -85.32 -34.80 17.20
C GLN A 7 -83.95 -35.03 17.82
N SER A 8 -83.29 -36.06 17.32
CA SER A 8 -81.86 -36.32 17.48
C SER A 8 -81.03 -35.11 17.06
N GLY A 9 -80.17 -34.64 17.96
CA GLY A 9 -79.18 -33.60 17.67
C GLY A 9 -78.22 -34.00 16.56
N ARG A 10 -77.73 -32.98 15.84
CA ARG A 10 -76.42 -33.02 15.18
C ARG A 10 -75.68 -31.76 15.53
N GLN A 11 -74.80 -31.88 16.51
CA GLN A 11 -73.88 -30.82 16.90
C GLN A 11 -72.66 -30.92 15.98
N TYR A 12 -72.54 -30.00 15.03
CA TYR A 12 -71.34 -29.88 14.20
C TYR A 12 -70.21 -29.32 15.06
N PRO A 13 -69.03 -29.97 15.14
CA PRO A 13 -67.90 -29.39 15.87
C PRO A 13 -67.38 -28.15 15.12
N ARG A 14 -67.24 -27.03 15.84
CA ARG A 14 -66.52 -25.84 15.37
C ARG A 14 -65.07 -26.23 15.08
N GLN A 15 -64.68 -26.26 13.81
CA GLN A 15 -63.27 -26.35 13.42
C GLN A 15 -62.59 -25.06 13.85
N ARG A 16 -61.76 -25.13 14.90
CA ARG A 16 -60.82 -24.07 15.21
C ARG A 16 -59.71 -24.16 14.17
N GLU A 17 -59.73 -23.21 13.26
CA GLU A 17 -58.66 -23.00 12.29
C GLU A 17 -57.42 -22.55 13.07
N TYR A 18 -56.56 -23.52 13.41
CA TYR A 18 -55.29 -23.24 14.04
C TYR A 18 -54.39 -22.58 12.99
N SER A 19 -54.36 -21.25 13.02
CA SER A 19 -53.36 -20.44 12.32
C SER A 19 -51.97 -20.84 12.82
N GLN A 20 -51.34 -21.80 12.14
CA GLN A 20 -49.94 -22.14 12.35
C GLN A 20 -49.08 -20.96 11.88
N GLN A 21 -48.87 -19.99 12.77
CA GLN A 21 -47.74 -19.08 12.67
C GLN A 21 -46.47 -19.93 12.76
N ARG A 22 -45.88 -20.26 11.61
CA ARG A 22 -44.55 -20.85 11.53
C ARG A 22 -43.57 -19.88 12.19
N LYS A 23 -43.22 -20.16 13.45
CA LYS A 23 -42.06 -19.53 14.08
C LYS A 23 -40.84 -19.98 13.31
N TYR A 24 -40.27 -19.09 12.50
CA TYR A 24 -38.94 -19.28 11.93
C TYR A 24 -37.99 -19.51 13.11
N ARG A 25 -37.50 -20.74 13.26
CA ARG A 25 -36.50 -21.05 14.28
C ARG A 25 -35.25 -20.30 13.85
N GLN A 26 -34.86 -19.29 14.63
CA GLN A 26 -33.57 -18.62 14.45
C GLN A 26 -32.49 -19.67 14.71
N ALA A 27 -31.90 -20.19 13.64
CA ALA A 27 -30.72 -21.03 13.70
C ALA A 27 -29.54 -20.11 14.01
N GLY A 28 -28.98 -20.22 15.22
CA GLY A 28 -27.76 -19.50 15.59
C GLY A 28 -26.55 -20.09 14.88
N PHE A 29 -25.56 -19.23 14.59
CA PHE A 29 -24.25 -19.63 14.07
C PHE A 29 -23.55 -20.53 15.09
N THR A 30 -22.94 -21.63 14.63
CA THR A 30 -22.25 -22.54 15.56
C THR A 30 -20.83 -22.06 15.83
N LEU A 31 -20.30 -22.31 17.04
CA LEU A 31 -18.91 -21.99 17.38
C LEU A 31 -17.92 -22.73 16.46
N ILE A 32 -18.29 -23.94 16.02
CA ILE A 32 -17.48 -24.73 15.09
C ILE A 32 -17.39 -24.07 13.71
N GLU A 33 -18.49 -23.46 13.24
CA GLU A 33 -18.56 -22.77 11.94
C GLU A 33 -17.67 -21.54 11.96
N LEU A 34 -17.67 -20.80 13.06
CA LEU A 34 -16.77 -19.66 13.25
C LEU A 34 -15.30 -20.10 13.30
N MET A 35 -14.99 -21.19 14.01
CA MET A 35 -13.61 -21.71 14.10
C MET A 35 -13.04 -22.12 12.73
N VAL A 36 -13.84 -22.78 11.89
CA VAL A 36 -13.41 -23.15 10.53
C VAL A 36 -13.18 -21.92 9.66
N VAL A 37 -14.05 -20.91 9.75
CA VAL A 37 -13.90 -19.66 8.99
C VAL A 37 -12.61 -18.94 9.38
N VAL A 38 -12.32 -18.81 10.67
CA VAL A 38 -11.09 -18.17 11.14
C VAL A 38 -9.85 -18.95 10.70
N ALA A 39 -9.90 -20.28 10.72
CA ALA A 39 -8.79 -21.11 10.24
C ALA A 39 -8.52 -20.88 8.74
N ILE A 40 -9.56 -20.80 7.90
CA ILE A 40 -9.41 -20.53 6.46
C ILE A 40 -8.86 -19.11 6.22
N ILE A 41 -9.41 -18.10 6.90
CA ILE A 41 -8.93 -16.71 6.78
C ILE A 41 -7.46 -16.61 7.22
N GLY A 42 -7.05 -17.33 8.27
CA GLY A 42 -5.66 -17.37 8.73
C GLY A 42 -4.70 -17.88 7.65
N ILE A 43 -5.06 -18.97 6.96
CA ILE A 43 -4.25 -19.53 5.86
C ILE A 43 -4.16 -18.55 4.69
N LEU A 44 -5.28 -17.94 4.30
CA LEU A 44 -5.31 -16.96 3.21
C LEU A 44 -4.48 -15.71 3.54
N ALA A 45 -4.61 -15.20 4.78
CA ALA A 45 -3.87 -14.03 5.25
C ALA A 45 -2.36 -14.24 5.22
N ALA A 46 -1.88 -15.43 5.60
CA ALA A 46 -0.45 -15.75 5.59
C ALA A 46 0.19 -15.64 4.19
N ILE A 47 -0.58 -15.89 3.12
CA ILE A 47 -0.10 -15.76 1.73
C ILE A 47 -0.41 -14.37 1.17
N ALA A 48 -1.58 -13.82 1.48
CA ALA A 48 -2.06 -12.57 0.91
C ALA A 48 -1.30 -11.35 1.45
N ILE A 49 -0.98 -11.32 2.75
CA ILE A 49 -0.30 -10.19 3.39
C ILE A 49 1.08 -9.91 2.75
N PRO A 50 2.03 -10.87 2.66
CA PRO A 50 3.34 -10.58 2.08
C PRO A 50 3.24 -10.17 0.60
N ARG A 51 2.33 -10.79 -0.16
CA ARG A 51 2.09 -10.41 -1.57
C ARG A 51 1.53 -9.01 -1.72
N TYR A 52 0.61 -8.61 -0.84
CA TYR A 52 0.05 -7.27 -0.85
C TYR A 52 1.10 -6.23 -0.45
N GLN A 53 1.95 -6.54 0.52
CA GLN A 53 3.09 -5.68 0.90
C GLN A 53 4.03 -5.46 -0.29
N ASP A 54 4.40 -6.52 -1.03
CA ASP A 54 5.24 -6.41 -2.23
C ASP A 54 4.59 -5.54 -3.32
N TYR A 55 3.27 -5.66 -3.50
CA TYR A 55 2.52 -4.83 -4.44
C TYR A 55 2.57 -3.34 -4.05
N VAL A 56 2.32 -3.03 -2.77
CA VAL A 56 2.38 -1.65 -2.26
C VAL A 56 3.80 -1.10 -2.39
N ARG A 57 4.84 -1.85 -2.03
CA ARG A 57 6.24 -1.41 -2.18
C ARG A 57 6.60 -1.10 -3.63
N ARG A 58 6.17 -1.94 -4.57
CA ARG A 58 6.37 -1.68 -6.01
C ARG A 58 5.67 -0.40 -6.45
N SER A 59 4.46 -0.15 -5.96
CA SER A 59 3.72 1.08 -6.26
C SER A 59 4.43 2.31 -5.70
N GLU A 60 4.88 2.25 -4.46
CA GLU A 60 5.63 3.32 -3.80
C GLU A 60 6.97 3.61 -4.50
N PHE A 61 7.70 2.57 -4.88
CA PHE A 61 8.93 2.68 -5.66
C PHE A 61 8.67 3.40 -7.01
N ASN A 62 7.63 2.99 -7.74
CA ASN A 62 7.28 3.60 -9.02
C ASN A 62 6.88 5.06 -8.87
N ALA A 63 6.13 5.39 -7.81
CA ALA A 63 5.76 6.77 -7.50
C ALA A 63 7.01 7.61 -7.18
N ALA A 64 7.90 7.11 -6.32
CA ALA A 64 9.13 7.78 -5.96
C ALA A 64 10.06 7.99 -7.17
N LEU A 65 10.26 6.96 -7.99
CA LEU A 65 11.05 7.05 -9.21
C LEU A 65 10.42 8.03 -10.21
N GLY A 66 9.10 7.99 -10.38
CA GLY A 66 8.38 8.94 -11.24
C GLY A 66 8.56 10.39 -10.78
N SER A 67 8.44 10.65 -9.47
CA SER A 67 8.69 11.95 -8.87
C SER A 67 10.13 12.41 -9.09
N LEU A 68 11.12 11.52 -8.92
CA LEU A 68 12.53 11.85 -9.19
C LEU A 68 12.79 12.17 -10.67
N ARG A 69 12.26 11.35 -11.59
CA ARG A 69 12.41 11.57 -13.04
C ARG A 69 11.82 12.91 -13.48
N ALA A 70 10.75 13.37 -12.84
CA ALA A 70 10.17 14.68 -13.12
C ALA A 70 11.11 15.85 -12.77
N LEU A 71 12.13 15.63 -11.94
CA LEU A 71 13.09 16.65 -11.52
C LEU A 71 14.36 16.67 -12.37
N GLU A 72 14.65 15.63 -13.16
CA GLU A 72 15.90 15.50 -13.93
C GLU A 72 16.17 16.73 -14.78
N THR A 73 15.20 17.10 -15.63
CA THR A 73 15.34 18.25 -16.53
C THR A 73 15.58 19.54 -15.77
N ASN A 74 14.88 19.76 -14.65
CA ASN A 74 15.05 20.99 -13.87
C ASN A 74 16.42 21.03 -13.17
N ALA A 75 16.91 19.89 -12.69
CA ALA A 75 18.24 19.76 -12.12
C ALA A 75 19.31 20.02 -13.19
N GLU A 76 19.18 19.44 -14.38
CA GLU A 76 20.10 19.68 -15.51
C GLU A 76 20.14 21.16 -15.91
N ILE A 77 18.97 21.79 -16.05
CA ILE A 77 18.89 23.22 -16.38
C ILE A 77 19.60 24.06 -15.31
N TYR A 78 19.31 23.81 -14.02
CA TYR A 78 19.94 24.54 -12.92
C TYR A 78 21.47 24.42 -12.93
N LEU A 79 21.99 23.19 -13.09
CA LEU A 79 23.43 22.94 -13.14
C LEU A 79 24.08 23.54 -14.39
N SER A 80 23.39 23.51 -15.54
CA SER A 80 23.88 24.12 -16.79
C SER A 80 24.03 25.64 -16.71
N HIS A 81 23.25 26.29 -15.83
CA HIS A 81 23.30 27.73 -15.59
C HIS A 81 24.33 28.12 -14.51
N GLY A 82 25.21 27.20 -14.11
CA GLY A 82 26.26 27.45 -13.11
C GLY A 82 25.85 27.12 -11.68
N GLY A 83 24.70 26.48 -11.47
CA GLY A 83 24.34 25.89 -10.18
C GLY A 83 25.29 24.76 -9.79
N VAL A 84 25.39 24.49 -8.49
CA VAL A 84 26.19 23.39 -7.94
C VAL A 84 25.32 22.41 -7.16
N TRP A 85 25.73 21.15 -7.11
CA TRP A 85 24.96 20.09 -6.46
C TRP A 85 24.65 20.34 -4.98
N SER A 86 25.59 20.93 -4.25
CA SER A 86 25.40 21.30 -2.84
C SER A 86 24.30 22.33 -2.60
N GLU A 87 23.85 23.03 -3.65
CA GLU A 87 22.81 24.06 -3.58
C GLU A 87 21.50 23.62 -4.23
N VAL A 88 21.42 22.41 -4.80
CA VAL A 88 20.17 21.88 -5.35
C VAL A 88 19.14 21.78 -4.23
N SER A 89 17.98 22.38 -4.45
CA SER A 89 16.89 22.45 -3.48
C SER A 89 15.54 22.48 -4.17
N TYR A 90 14.46 22.27 -3.41
CA TYR A 90 13.07 22.34 -3.91
C TYR A 90 12.80 23.58 -4.76
N ARG A 91 13.31 24.75 -4.33
CA ARG A 91 13.12 26.03 -5.01
C ARG A 91 13.79 26.07 -6.39
N ASN A 92 15.01 25.56 -6.47
CA ASN A 92 15.80 25.55 -7.70
C ASN A 92 15.26 24.52 -8.71
N LEU A 93 14.61 23.47 -8.19
CA LEU A 93 13.92 22.45 -8.99
C LEU A 93 12.47 22.80 -9.33
N GLY A 94 11.98 23.97 -8.92
CA GLY A 94 10.63 24.45 -9.25
C GLY A 94 9.49 23.67 -8.58
N ILE A 95 9.76 23.03 -7.45
CA ILE A 95 8.76 22.27 -6.67
C ILE A 95 8.57 22.85 -5.27
N SER A 96 7.39 22.63 -4.67
CA SER A 96 7.17 22.90 -3.26
C SER A 96 7.71 21.76 -2.40
N SER A 97 7.87 22.00 -1.09
CA SER A 97 8.23 20.97 -0.11
C SER A 97 7.20 19.84 0.00
N GLU A 98 5.97 20.07 -0.47
CA GLU A 98 4.89 19.07 -0.48
C GLU A 98 4.73 18.37 -1.84
N GLY A 99 5.41 18.87 -2.88
CA GLY A 99 5.28 18.39 -4.27
C GLY A 99 5.73 16.94 -4.48
N LEU A 100 6.32 16.32 -3.46
CA LEU A 100 6.79 14.93 -3.48
C LEU A 100 5.89 13.99 -2.67
N HIS A 101 4.66 14.40 -2.37
CA HIS A 101 3.67 13.57 -1.67
C HIS A 101 4.19 13.04 -0.33
N GLY A 102 4.82 13.91 0.46
CA GLY A 102 5.38 13.56 1.77
C GLY A 102 6.75 12.87 1.74
N LYS A 103 7.32 12.61 0.55
CA LYS A 103 8.67 12.02 0.43
C LYS A 103 9.75 13.06 0.64
N GLN A 104 10.79 12.69 1.37
CA GLN A 104 11.95 13.53 1.61
C GLN A 104 12.92 13.47 0.43
N LEU A 105 13.20 14.63 -0.19
CA LEU A 105 14.30 14.79 -1.15
C LEU A 105 15.62 14.97 -0.39
N THR A 106 16.58 14.13 -0.74
CA THR A 106 17.96 14.24 -0.28
C THR A 106 18.88 14.35 -1.48
N ILE A 107 19.84 15.27 -1.43
CA ILE A 107 20.83 15.48 -2.49
C ILE A 107 22.20 15.00 -2.00
N SER A 108 22.89 14.20 -2.80
CA SER A 108 24.33 13.95 -2.66
C SER A 108 25.07 14.71 -3.75
N GLY A 109 26.24 15.26 -3.42
CA GLY A 109 27.06 16.01 -4.36
C GLY A 109 28.13 16.84 -3.68
N GLU A 110 28.73 16.29 -2.62
CA GLU A 110 29.96 16.83 -2.06
C GLU A 110 31.12 16.59 -3.03
N GLU A 111 32.17 17.41 -2.91
CA GLU A 111 33.37 17.30 -3.73
C GLU A 111 33.95 15.87 -3.68
N GLY A 112 34.03 15.21 -4.84
CA GLY A 112 34.54 13.83 -4.97
C GLY A 112 33.49 12.71 -4.81
N SER A 113 32.22 13.04 -4.55
CA SER A 113 31.11 12.06 -4.55
C SER A 113 30.37 12.03 -5.89
N GLU A 114 29.70 10.90 -6.18
CA GLU A 114 28.76 10.85 -7.30
C GLU A 114 27.51 11.67 -6.95
N PRO A 115 27.22 12.74 -7.70
CA PRO A 115 26.07 13.56 -7.40
C PRO A 115 24.77 12.82 -7.72
N ALA A 116 23.81 12.88 -6.81
CA ALA A 116 22.53 12.21 -6.99
C ALA A 116 21.38 12.93 -6.29
N MET A 117 20.19 12.76 -6.86
CA MET A 117 18.93 13.07 -6.18
C MET A 117 18.33 11.78 -5.64
N GLN A 118 17.87 11.78 -4.39
CA GLN A 118 17.35 10.58 -3.72
C GLN A 118 16.00 10.85 -3.07
N LEU A 119 15.12 9.86 -3.12
CA LEU A 119 13.90 9.81 -2.33
C LEU A 119 13.86 8.54 -1.49
N VAL A 120 13.40 8.72 -0.26
CA VAL A 120 13.01 7.65 0.64
C VAL A 120 11.52 7.37 0.46
N TYR A 121 11.13 6.11 0.48
CA TYR A 121 9.75 5.67 0.43
C TYR A 121 9.52 4.45 1.33
N GLY A 122 8.27 4.16 1.66
CA GLY A 122 7.93 2.98 2.47
C GLY A 122 8.19 3.17 3.96
N ASP A 123 8.13 4.41 4.43
CA ASP A 123 8.34 4.86 5.81
C ASP A 123 7.33 4.20 6.77
N ASP A 124 6.14 3.89 6.26
CA ASP A 124 5.01 3.26 6.98
C ASP A 124 4.94 1.73 6.78
N VAL A 125 6.00 1.09 6.25
CA VAL A 125 5.99 -0.35 6.01
C VAL A 125 6.14 -1.10 7.35
N VAL A 126 5.12 -1.91 7.67
CA VAL A 126 4.98 -2.65 8.93
C VAL A 126 6.13 -3.65 9.19
N ASP A 127 6.87 -4.05 8.15
CA ASP A 127 8.06 -4.91 8.25
C ASP A 127 9.06 -4.57 7.13
N GLY A 128 10.15 -3.87 7.46
CA GLY A 128 11.24 -3.59 6.55
C GLY A 128 11.91 -2.24 6.78
N ALA A 129 13.15 -2.10 6.31
CA ALA A 129 13.77 -0.80 6.17
C ALA A 129 13.09 -0.04 5.01
N PRO A 130 12.99 1.30 5.08
CA PRO A 130 12.47 2.08 3.97
C PRO A 130 13.33 1.89 2.71
N GLY A 131 12.66 1.92 1.56
CA GLY A 131 13.32 1.85 0.27
C GLY A 131 13.90 3.20 -0.11
N ILE A 132 15.04 3.18 -0.81
CA ILE A 132 15.69 4.37 -1.36
C ILE A 132 15.76 4.18 -2.86
N VAL A 133 15.38 5.22 -3.59
CA VAL A 133 15.63 5.33 -5.02
C VAL A 133 16.47 6.58 -5.28
N SER A 134 17.47 6.45 -6.14
CA SER A 134 18.45 7.48 -6.44
C SER A 134 18.61 7.64 -7.94
N LEU A 135 18.71 8.88 -8.41
CA LEU A 135 19.14 9.20 -9.76
C LEU A 135 20.52 9.84 -9.68
N VAL A 136 21.52 9.12 -10.19
CA VAL A 136 22.93 9.51 -10.16
C VAL A 136 23.25 10.20 -11.47
N SER A 137 23.69 11.45 -11.38
CA SER A 137 24.12 12.20 -12.55
C SER A 137 25.49 11.71 -12.99
N GLN A 138 25.62 11.50 -14.31
CA GLN A 138 26.83 10.99 -14.93
C GLN A 138 27.70 12.12 -15.46
N GLN A 139 29.02 11.92 -15.45
CA GLN A 139 30.00 12.91 -15.93
C GLN A 139 29.81 13.30 -17.40
N HIS A 140 29.27 12.40 -18.23
CA HIS A 140 29.04 12.62 -19.66
C HIS A 140 27.57 12.96 -19.98
N GLY A 141 26.79 13.34 -18.96
CA GLY A 141 25.36 13.56 -19.07
C GLY A 141 24.54 12.27 -18.92
N GLY A 142 23.25 12.44 -18.59
CA GLY A 142 22.34 11.35 -18.30
C GLY A 142 22.38 10.89 -16.83
N TRP A 143 21.46 9.97 -16.53
CA TRP A 143 21.15 9.55 -15.17
C TRP A 143 21.11 8.04 -15.04
N VAL A 144 21.78 7.50 -14.02
CA VAL A 144 21.67 6.09 -13.63
C VAL A 144 20.74 5.98 -12.44
N CYS A 145 19.73 5.14 -12.57
CA CYS A 145 18.86 4.81 -11.44
C CYS A 145 19.53 3.76 -10.55
N ARG A 146 19.59 4.00 -9.25
CA ARG A 146 19.99 3.01 -8.24
C ARG A 146 18.94 2.90 -7.15
N THR A 147 18.84 1.74 -6.53
CA THR A 147 17.87 1.51 -5.45
C THR A 147 18.34 0.45 -4.46
N THR A 148 17.90 0.58 -3.21
CA THR A 148 18.05 -0.45 -2.18
C THR A 148 17.04 -1.58 -2.33
N GLU A 149 16.04 -1.42 -3.21
CA GLU A 149 15.00 -2.41 -3.41
C GLU A 149 15.52 -3.67 -4.12
N LYS A 150 14.83 -4.78 -3.88
CA LYS A 150 15.16 -6.06 -4.52
C LYS A 150 14.75 -6.06 -6.00
N ALA A 151 15.53 -6.75 -6.82
CA ALA A 151 15.28 -6.87 -8.25
C ALA A 151 13.89 -7.43 -8.59
N GLU A 152 13.38 -8.37 -7.79
CA GLU A 152 12.07 -8.99 -8.05
C GLU A 152 10.91 -8.01 -7.87
N LEU A 153 11.12 -6.93 -7.10
CA LEU A 153 10.14 -5.89 -6.84
C LEU A 153 10.14 -4.78 -7.90
N LEU A 154 11.15 -4.72 -8.76
CA LEU A 154 11.23 -3.74 -9.83
C LEU A 154 10.32 -4.11 -11.01
N PRO A 155 9.68 -3.14 -11.68
CA PRO A 155 8.97 -3.40 -12.92
C PRO A 155 9.97 -3.74 -14.04
N GLY A 156 9.67 -4.79 -14.82
CA GLY A 156 10.61 -5.33 -15.82
C GLY A 156 10.99 -4.39 -16.97
N THR A 157 10.40 -3.20 -17.05
CA THR A 157 10.73 -2.15 -18.03
C THR A 157 11.69 -1.08 -17.50
N LEU A 158 11.98 -1.07 -16.20
CA LEU A 158 12.87 -0.09 -15.57
C LEU A 158 14.21 -0.76 -15.20
N SER A 159 15.31 -0.15 -15.65
CA SER A 159 16.66 -0.57 -15.29
C SER A 159 17.18 0.31 -14.18
N CYS A 160 16.94 -0.09 -12.94
CA CYS A 160 17.62 0.47 -11.78
C CYS A 160 18.62 -0.57 -11.25
N GLU A 161 19.83 -0.13 -10.90
CA GLU A 161 20.81 -0.97 -10.23
C GLU A 161 20.34 -1.24 -8.80
N THR A 162 20.22 -2.51 -8.42
CA THR A 162 19.63 -2.94 -7.15
C THR A 162 20.69 -3.19 -6.08
N GLY A 163 20.32 -3.08 -4.81
CA GLY A 163 21.18 -3.40 -3.68
C GLY A 163 22.30 -2.38 -3.44
N VAL A 164 22.18 -1.19 -4.03
CA VAL A 164 23.15 -0.10 -3.90
C VAL A 164 22.42 1.13 -3.39
N SER A 165 22.78 1.59 -2.19
CA SER A 165 22.52 2.97 -1.76
C SER A 165 23.77 3.80 -1.97
N ILE A 166 23.56 5.03 -2.41
CA ILE A 166 24.62 6.05 -2.41
C ILE A 166 24.49 6.70 -1.05
N VAL A 167 25.38 6.32 -0.13
CA VAL A 167 25.37 6.85 1.23
C VAL A 167 25.54 8.36 1.16
N VAL A 168 24.48 9.08 1.48
CA VAL A 168 24.55 10.53 1.71
C VAL A 168 25.32 10.73 3.01
N GLY A 169 26.30 11.62 3.00
CA GLY A 169 27.04 12.00 4.20
C GLY A 169 26.10 12.34 5.36
N SER A 170 26.35 11.65 6.47
CA SER A 170 25.95 11.90 7.86
C SER A 170 24.48 11.71 8.29
N GLU A 171 24.31 10.69 9.14
CA GLU A 171 23.37 10.60 10.24
C GLU A 171 23.16 11.95 10.97
N PRO A 172 21.92 12.36 11.32
CA PRO A 172 21.75 13.31 12.41
C PRO A 172 22.02 12.56 13.72
N GLY A 173 23.14 12.90 14.35
CA GLY A 173 23.69 12.22 15.51
C GLY A 173 22.70 11.99 16.65
N ALA A 174 22.78 10.79 17.22
CA ALA A 174 22.47 10.57 18.62
C ALA A 174 23.51 11.32 19.48
N GLY A 175 23.07 12.29 20.29
CA GLY A 175 23.91 12.90 21.31
C GLY A 175 23.54 14.35 21.63
N GLY A 176 22.81 14.54 22.74
CA GLY A 176 22.47 15.84 23.32
C GLY A 176 21.27 15.75 24.26
#